data_AF-A0A6J4XST4-F1
#
_entry.id   AF-A0A6J4XST4-F1
#
_cell.length_a   1.000
_cell.length_b   1.000
_cell.length_c   1.000
_cell.angle_alpha   90.00
_cell.angle_beta   90.00
_cell.angle_gamma   90.00
#
_symmetry.space_group_name_H-M   'P 1'
#
loop_
_entity.id
_entity.type
_entity.pdbx_description
1 polymer ?
#
loop_
_entity_poly.entity_id
_entity_poly.type
_entity_poly.pdbx_seq_one_letter_code
_entity_poly.pdbx_strand_id
1 'polypeptide(L)'
;MRRLYNYGQLKSLVDNRVMALQKKRGFRVVKAITTHDEAFRQVSIRRIVDYIKEGTRRGANQYIGKLNNARVRSALHTTLNGFLTDMVTREFLTGYQLTVFADRAMEIRGEVLVTMDLQPTFSIDVIRVIMNLT
;
A
#
# COMPACT_ATOMS: atom_id res chain seq x y z
N MET A 1 6.14 35.46 9.66
CA MET A 1 6.09 35.06 11.08
C MET A 1 6.20 33.53 11.18
N ARG A 2 7.12 32.98 11.98
CA ARG A 2 7.31 31.53 12.12
C ARG A 2 6.62 31.06 13.40
N ARG A 3 5.48 30.37 13.28
CA ARG A 3 4.70 29.87 14.42
C ARG A 3 5.27 28.53 14.89
N LEU A 4 5.55 28.40 16.19
CA LEU A 4 5.90 27.14 16.83
C LEU A 4 4.66 26.56 17.50
N TYR A 5 4.37 25.28 17.23
CA TYR A 5 3.24 24.57 17.81
C TYR A 5 3.68 23.77 19.03
N ASN A 6 2.87 23.80 20.09
CA ASN A 6 3.05 22.93 21.25
C ASN A 6 2.53 21.50 20.93
N TYR A 7 2.73 20.56 21.86
CA TYR A 7 2.33 19.17 21.66
C TYR A 7 0.83 18.98 21.38
N GLY A 8 -0.04 19.65 22.15
CA GLY A 8 -1.49 19.55 21.96
C GLY A 8 -1.95 20.07 20.59
N GLN A 9 -1.36 21.18 20.13
CA GLN A 9 -1.62 21.74 18.80
C GLN A 9 -1.11 20.81 17.69
N LEU A 10 0.10 20.26 17.83
CA LEU A 10 0.64 19.29 16.87
C LEU A 10 -0.24 18.03 16.78
N LYS A 11 -0.72 17.53 17.92
CA LYS A 11 -1.65 16.39 17.97
C LYS A 11 -2.94 16.73 17.22
N SER A 12 -3.54 17.88 17.51
CA SER A 12 -4.76 18.34 16.83
C SER A 12 -4.57 18.45 15.32
N LEU A 13 -3.43 18.97 14.85
CA LEU A 13 -3.11 19.04 13.43
C LEU A 13 -3.01 17.64 12.79
N VAL A 14 -2.30 16.71 13.43
CA VAL A 14 -2.16 15.33 12.94
C VAL A 14 -3.51 14.58 12.95
N ASP A 15 -4.34 14.81 13.96
CA ASP A 15 -5.69 14.25 14.02
C ASP A 15 -6.56 14.80 12.87
N ASN A 16 -6.39 16.08 12.52
CA ASN A 16 -7.04 16.75 11.38
C ASN A 16 -6.29 16.59 10.04
N ARG A 17 -5.51 15.52 9.88
CA ARG A 17 -4.87 15.16 8.59
C ARG A 17 -3.84 16.17 8.06
N VAL A 18 -3.26 16.97 8.94
CA VAL A 18 -2.17 17.89 8.59
C VAL A 18 -0.82 17.28 8.97
N MET A 19 0.06 17.16 7.98
CA MET A 19 1.45 16.74 8.17
C MET A 19 2.26 17.88 8.81
N ALA A 20 2.19 17.98 10.13
CA ALA A 20 2.84 19.06 10.88
C ALA A 20 4.35 18.83 11.02
N LEU A 21 5.10 19.94 11.04
CA LEU A 21 6.53 19.97 11.36
C LEU A 21 6.74 20.34 12.83
N GLN A 22 7.63 19.63 13.50
CA GLN A 22 8.05 19.91 14.87
C GLN A 22 9.52 20.32 14.89
N LYS A 23 9.84 21.40 15.62
CA LYS A 23 11.23 21.76 15.94
C LYS A 23 11.69 20.95 17.16
N LYS A 24 12.37 19.84 16.95
CA LYS A 24 12.95 18.99 18.01
C LYS A 24 14.23 18.34 17.46
N ARG A 25 15.40 18.80 17.91
CA ARG A 25 16.73 18.45 17.34
C ARG A 25 16.78 18.70 15.82
N GLY A 26 16.46 19.92 15.41
CA GLY A 26 16.19 20.28 14.01
C GLY A 26 14.69 20.29 13.71
N PHE A 27 14.32 20.11 12.45
CA PHE A 27 12.92 19.94 12.04
C PHE A 27 12.65 18.48 11.67
N ARG A 28 11.52 17.98 12.13
CA ARG A 28 11.04 16.66 11.77
C ARG A 28 9.56 16.70 11.43
N VAL A 29 9.13 15.85 10.52
CA VAL A 29 7.72 15.53 10.32
C VAL A 29 7.22 14.77 11.55
N VAL A 30 6.09 15.19 12.12
CA VAL A 30 5.52 14.52 13.30
C VAL A 30 4.99 13.14 12.93
N LYS A 31 4.23 13.06 11.84
CA LYS A 31 3.65 11.81 11.33
C LYS A 31 3.37 11.93 9.84
N ALA A 32 3.69 10.89 9.07
CA ALA A 32 3.42 10.84 7.64
C ALA A 32 1.97 10.37 7.39
N ILE A 33 1.05 11.32 7.32
CA ILE A 33 -0.39 11.08 7.12
C ILE A 33 -0.87 11.66 5.79
N THR A 34 -1.89 11.03 5.21
CA THR A 34 -2.63 11.53 4.05
C THR A 34 -3.88 12.29 4.49
N THR A 35 -4.54 12.93 3.54
CA THR A 35 -5.88 13.51 3.69
C THR A 35 -7.00 12.46 3.56
N HIS A 36 -6.67 11.18 3.36
CA HIS A 36 -7.63 10.10 3.18
C HIS A 36 -7.97 9.41 4.50
N ASP A 37 -9.18 8.85 4.59
CA ASP A 37 -9.62 8.06 5.74
C ASP A 37 -9.27 6.56 5.62
N GLU A 38 -9.53 5.85 6.73
CA GLU A 38 -9.38 4.39 6.87
C GLU A 38 -7.96 3.87 6.53
N ALA A 39 -7.87 2.80 5.74
CA ALA A 39 -6.64 2.08 5.42
C ALA A 39 -5.57 2.96 4.75
N PHE A 40 -5.97 4.03 4.06
CA PHE A 40 -5.04 4.94 3.36
C PHE A 40 -4.57 6.12 4.21
N ARG A 41 -4.83 6.11 5.53
CA ARG A 41 -4.44 7.18 6.46
C ARG A 41 -2.94 7.47 6.46
N GLN A 42 -2.10 6.45 6.35
CA GLN A 42 -0.64 6.61 6.35
C GLN A 42 -0.11 6.73 4.92
N VAL A 43 0.87 7.62 4.72
CA VAL A 43 1.50 7.82 3.42
C VAL A 43 2.20 6.55 2.94
N SER A 44 2.81 5.78 3.84
CA SER A 44 3.46 4.50 3.55
C SER A 44 2.52 3.53 2.84
N ILE A 45 1.34 3.29 3.42
CA ILE A 45 0.33 2.38 2.87
C ILE A 45 -0.13 2.83 1.48
N ARG A 46 -0.43 4.12 1.32
CA ARG A 46 -0.82 4.67 0.02
C ARG A 46 0.26 4.43 -1.03
N ARG A 47 1.52 4.69 -0.70
CA ARG A 47 2.65 4.52 -1.61
C ARG A 47 2.95 3.07 -1.94
N ILE A 48 2.78 2.14 -1.00
CA ILE A 48 2.90 0.70 -1.25
C ILE A 48 1.86 0.28 -2.29
N VAL A 49 0.60 0.67 -2.10
CA VAL A 49 -0.49 0.33 -3.03
C VAL A 49 -0.27 0.97 -4.40
N ASP A 50 0.16 2.23 -4.48
CA ASP A 50 0.47 2.89 -5.75
C ASP A 50 1.62 2.18 -6.48
N TYR A 51 2.67 1.77 -5.76
CA TYR A 51 3.78 1.00 -6.32
C TYR A 51 3.31 -0.36 -6.88
N ILE A 52 2.45 -1.06 -6.13
CA ILE A 52 1.88 -2.33 -6.57
C ILE A 52 1.01 -2.15 -7.81
N LYS A 53 0.16 -1.11 -7.87
CA LYS A 53 -0.66 -0.79 -9.05
C LYS A 53 0.20 -0.60 -10.30
N GLU A 54 1.26 0.19 -10.19
CA GLU A 54 2.19 0.41 -11.30
C GLU A 54 2.97 -0.85 -11.69
N GLY A 55 3.43 -1.62 -10.71
CA GLY A 55 4.10 -2.91 -10.94
C GLY A 55 3.20 -3.92 -11.64
N THR A 56 1.95 -4.04 -11.20
CA THR A 56 0.92 -4.87 -11.84
C THR A 56 0.66 -4.41 -13.28
N ARG A 57 0.53 -3.11 -13.52
CA ARG A 57 0.34 -2.57 -14.88
C ARG A 57 1.49 -2.96 -15.80
N ARG A 58 2.74 -2.77 -15.36
CA ARG A 58 3.94 -3.12 -16.14
C ARG A 58 4.01 -4.62 -16.39
N GLY A 59 3.80 -5.44 -15.37
CA GLY A 59 3.83 -6.90 -15.47
C GLY A 59 2.74 -7.46 -16.39
N ALA A 60 1.54 -6.87 -16.36
CA ALA A 60 0.39 -7.30 -17.16
C ALA A 60 0.44 -6.81 -18.61
N ASN A 61 1.10 -5.68 -18.91
CA ASN A 61 1.05 -5.04 -20.22
C ASN A 61 1.51 -5.96 -21.37
N GLN A 62 2.50 -6.82 -21.12
CA GLN A 62 2.99 -7.80 -22.09
C GLN A 62 1.98 -8.91 -22.47
N TYR A 63 0.85 -8.99 -21.77
CA TYR A 63 -0.21 -9.98 -22.04
C TYR A 63 -1.38 -9.41 -22.84
N ILE A 64 -1.43 -8.09 -23.03
CA ILE A 64 -2.43 -7.46 -23.90
C ILE A 64 -2.22 -7.93 -25.34
N GLY A 65 -3.31 -8.32 -26.01
CA GLY A 65 -3.28 -8.86 -27.37
C GLY A 65 -2.85 -10.33 -27.49
N LYS A 66 -2.50 -11.00 -26.39
CA LYS A 66 -2.26 -12.45 -26.38
C LYS A 66 -3.58 -13.23 -26.31
N LEU A 67 -3.50 -14.52 -26.66
CA LEU A 67 -4.66 -15.43 -26.59
C LEU A 67 -5.22 -15.50 -25.16
N ASN A 68 -6.53 -15.27 -25.01
CA ASN A 68 -7.21 -15.43 -23.72
C ASN A 68 -7.52 -16.90 -23.45
N ASN A 69 -6.50 -17.66 -23.05
CA ASN A 69 -6.63 -19.07 -22.68
C ASN A 69 -5.95 -19.36 -21.33
N ALA A 70 -6.22 -20.54 -20.78
CA ALA A 70 -5.70 -20.94 -19.47
C ALA A 70 -4.16 -20.83 -19.38
N ARG A 71 -3.42 -21.15 -20.46
CA ARG A 71 -1.95 -21.07 -20.48
C ARG A 71 -1.46 -19.64 -20.33
N VAL A 72 -2.01 -18.69 -21.08
CA VAL A 72 -1.62 -17.27 -21.00
C VAL A 72 -2.05 -16.66 -19.66
N ARG A 73 -3.24 -17.01 -19.15
CA ARG A 73 -3.70 -16.57 -17.83
C ARG A 73 -2.83 -17.10 -16.69
N SER A 74 -2.41 -18.37 -16.77
CA SER A 74 -1.45 -18.96 -15.82
C SER A 74 -0.10 -18.24 -15.88
N ALA A 75 0.41 -17.94 -17.07
CA ALA A 75 1.64 -17.16 -17.20
C ALA A 75 1.52 -15.74 -16.62
N LEU A 76 0.38 -15.06 -16.82
CA LEU A 76 0.09 -13.77 -16.19
C LEU A 76 0.08 -13.89 -14.66
N HIS A 77 -0.57 -14.92 -14.12
CA HIS A 77 -0.58 -15.21 -12.69
C HIS A 77 0.84 -15.38 -12.16
N THR A 78 1.67 -16.22 -12.80
CA THR A 78 3.07 -16.44 -12.38
C THR A 78 3.87 -15.14 -12.33
N THR A 79 3.76 -14.30 -13.35
CA THR A 79 4.48 -13.01 -13.40
C THR A 79 4.05 -12.09 -12.25
N LEU A 80 2.75 -11.93 -12.03
CA LEU A 80 2.24 -11.08 -10.95
C LEU A 80 2.53 -11.67 -9.57
N ASN A 81 2.49 -13.00 -9.44
CA ASN A 81 2.81 -13.69 -8.20
C ASN A 81 4.28 -13.50 -7.82
N GLY A 82 5.21 -13.61 -8.78
CA GLY A 82 6.63 -13.34 -8.54
C GLY A 82 6.87 -11.91 -8.06
N PHE A 83 6.19 -10.93 -8.66
CA PHE A 83 6.25 -9.54 -8.21
C PHE A 83 5.72 -9.35 -6.78
N LEU A 84 4.56 -9.91 -6.44
CA LEU A 84 4.01 -9.81 -5.09
C LEU A 84 4.82 -10.58 -4.04
N THR A 85 5.48 -11.68 -4.43
CA THR A 85 6.42 -12.42 -3.57
C THR A 85 7.64 -11.56 -3.22
N ASP A 86 8.18 -10.79 -4.17
CA ASP A 86 9.25 -9.80 -3.89
C ASP A 86 8.78 -8.75 -2.88
N MET A 87 7.53 -8.28 -3.01
CA MET A 87 6.95 -7.31 -2.08
C MET A 87 6.84 -7.84 -0.64
N VAL A 88 6.58 -9.14 -0.47
CA VAL A 88 6.60 -9.79 0.85
C VAL A 88 8.03 -9.92 1.36
N THR A 89 8.95 -10.37 0.51
CA THR A 89 10.38 -10.56 0.86
C THR A 89 11.03 -9.25 1.32
N ARG A 90 10.59 -8.12 0.74
CA ARG A 90 11.06 -6.77 1.07
C ARG A 90 10.24 -6.09 2.16
N GLU A 91 9.37 -6.83 2.84
CA GLU A 91 8.58 -6.41 4.00
C GLU A 91 7.58 -5.27 3.72
N PHE A 92 7.27 -4.99 2.45
CA PHE A 92 6.19 -4.05 2.11
C PHE A 92 4.81 -4.67 2.39
N LEU A 93 4.70 -5.98 2.19
CA LEU A 93 3.51 -6.77 2.51
C LEU A 93 3.86 -7.83 3.54
N THR A 94 2.92 -8.15 4.42
CA THR A 94 2.99 -9.35 5.28
C THR A 94 2.40 -10.58 4.58
N GLY A 95 1.57 -10.37 3.55
CA GLY A 95 0.90 -11.41 2.79
C GLY A 95 0.01 -10.86 1.68
N TYR A 96 -0.48 -11.75 0.81
CA TYR A 96 -1.44 -11.41 -0.25
C TYR A 96 -2.20 -12.65 -0.75
N GLN A 97 -3.32 -12.42 -1.45
CA GLN A 97 -3.99 -13.40 -2.30
C GLN A 97 -4.08 -12.86 -3.74
N LEU A 98 -3.89 -13.74 -4.73
CA LEU A 98 -3.91 -13.38 -6.15
C LEU A 98 -4.71 -14.40 -6.96
N THR A 99 -5.72 -13.92 -7.67
CA THR A 99 -6.54 -14.70 -8.60
C THR A 99 -6.51 -14.06 -9.98
N VAL A 100 -6.27 -14.87 -11.01
CA VAL A 100 -6.38 -14.47 -12.41
C VAL A 100 -7.41 -15.37 -13.08
N PHE A 101 -8.49 -14.79 -13.58
CA PHE A 101 -9.67 -15.52 -14.04
C PHE A 101 -10.29 -14.88 -15.28
N ALA A 102 -10.93 -15.71 -16.10
CA ALA A 102 -11.87 -15.26 -17.12
C ALA A 102 -12.92 -16.35 -17.30
N ASP A 103 -14.20 -15.97 -17.24
CA ASP A 103 -15.30 -16.85 -17.67
C ASP A 103 -15.48 -16.78 -19.20
N ARG A 104 -16.43 -17.56 -19.73
CA ARG A 104 -16.66 -17.62 -21.18
C ARG A 104 -17.10 -16.29 -21.78
N ALA A 105 -17.91 -15.52 -21.05
CA ALA A 105 -18.39 -14.23 -21.54
C ALA A 105 -17.26 -13.19 -21.57
N MET A 106 -16.39 -13.21 -20.56
CA MET A 106 -15.16 -12.40 -20.51
C MET A 106 -14.21 -12.78 -21.63
N GLU A 107 -14.01 -14.08 -21.88
CA GLU A 107 -13.18 -14.56 -23.00
C GLU A 107 -13.65 -14.01 -24.35
N ILE A 108 -14.98 -14.02 -24.61
CA ILE A 108 -15.58 -13.47 -25.83
C ILE A 108 -15.34 -11.95 -25.94
N ARG A 109 -15.37 -11.22 -24.82
CA ARG A 109 -15.08 -9.78 -24.79
C ARG A 109 -13.59 -9.45 -24.78
N GLY A 110 -12.70 -10.45 -24.69
CA GLY A 110 -11.26 -10.24 -24.57
C GLY A 110 -10.80 -9.77 -23.19
N GLU A 111 -11.57 -10.03 -22.14
CA GLU A 111 -11.32 -9.60 -20.77
C GLU A 111 -10.66 -10.70 -19.93
N VAL A 112 -9.78 -10.29 -19.01
CA VAL A 112 -9.24 -11.12 -17.93
C VAL A 112 -9.33 -10.32 -16.63
N LEU A 113 -9.91 -10.93 -15.61
CA LEU A 113 -10.01 -10.35 -14.27
C LEU A 113 -8.77 -10.75 -13.45
N VAL A 114 -8.16 -9.77 -12.83
CA VAL A 114 -7.11 -9.96 -11.84
C VAL A 114 -7.62 -9.39 -10.51
N THR A 115 -7.77 -10.26 -9.51
CA THR A 115 -8.19 -9.88 -8.16
C THR A 115 -7.01 -10.07 -7.21
N MET A 116 -6.76 -9.06 -6.38
CA MET A 116 -5.67 -9.04 -5.41
C MET A 116 -6.18 -8.58 -4.04
N ASP A 117 -5.93 -9.39 -3.01
CA ASP A 117 -6.10 -8.98 -1.61
C ASP A 117 -4.71 -8.76 -1.01
N LEU A 118 -4.45 -7.55 -0.52
CA LEU A 118 -3.11 -7.14 -0.06
C LEU A 118 -3.12 -6.89 1.45
N GLN A 119 -2.10 -7.41 2.14
CA GLN A 119 -1.88 -7.17 3.57
C GLN A 119 -0.61 -6.32 3.74
N PRO A 120 -0.71 -4.98 3.76
CA PRO A 120 0.45 -4.11 3.86
C PRO A 120 1.02 -4.04 5.28
N THR A 121 2.32 -3.83 5.38
CA THR A 121 3.00 -3.60 6.66
C THR A 121 2.73 -2.17 7.16
N PHE A 122 2.25 -2.02 8.40
CA PHE A 122 1.92 -0.73 9.01
C PHE A 122 3.06 -0.17 9.85
N SER A 123 3.21 1.16 9.90
CA SER A 123 4.19 1.80 10.79
C SER A 123 3.72 1.82 12.24
N ILE A 124 4.66 1.66 13.16
CA ILE A 124 4.42 1.86 14.59
C ILE A 124 4.27 3.36 14.86
N ASP A 125 3.08 3.77 15.31
CA ASP A 125 2.78 5.18 15.60
C ASP A 125 2.89 5.52 17.09
N VAL A 126 2.66 4.54 17.98
CA VAL A 126 2.63 4.73 19.43
C VAL A 126 3.29 3.53 20.11
N ILE A 127 4.19 3.79 21.04
CA ILE A 127 4.76 2.80 21.94
C ILE A 127 4.17 3.06 23.33
N ARG A 128 3.47 2.08 23.90
CA ARG A 128 2.91 2.16 25.26
C ARG A 128 3.82 1.38 26.19
N VAL A 129 4.29 2.02 27.25
CA VAL A 129 5.19 1.42 28.26
C VAL A 129 4.48 1.46 29.60
N ILE A 130 4.45 0.34 30.30
CA ILE A 130 3.92 0.22 31.67
C ILE A 130 5.13 -0.07 32.57
N MET A 131 5.28 0.72 33.64
CA MET A 131 6.32 0.51 34.65
C MET A 131 5.64 0.32 36.00
N ASN A 132 5.90 -0.83 36.63
CA ASN A 132 5.44 -1.15 37.98
C ASN A 132 6.62 -0.98 38.93
N LEU A 133 6.41 -0.28 40.04
CA LEU A 133 7.38 -0.14 41.11
C LEU A 133 7.02 -1.13 42.22
N THR A 134 8.01 -1.85 42.72
CA THR A 134 7.92 -2.72 43.89
C THR A 134 8.51 -2.03 45.10
#